data_AF-A0A535B2S2-F1
#
_entry.id   AF-A0A535B2S2-F1
#
_cell.length_a   1.000
_cell.length_b   1.000
_cell.length_c   1.000
_cell.angle_alpha   90.00
_cell.angle_beta   90.00
_cell.angle_gamma   90.00
#
_symmetry.space_group_name_H-M   'P 1'
#
loop_
_entity.id
_entity.type
_entity.pdbx_description
1 polymer ?
#
loop_
_entity_poly.entity_id
_entity_poly.type
_entity_poly.pdbx_seq_one_letter_code
_entity_poly.pdbx_strand_id
1 'polypeptide(L)'
;MLDHLVYAVPDLERAVDEIEHQVGVRPASGGTHAGGLTHNALLSLGTATYLEVIARVPGSEAPSGALPFGLETLREPRLVTWAVAVDDIEQRVEEARAAGYDPGEMIAGGRDLPDGSHLGWELVVRQKPAGDG
;
A
#
# COMPACT_ATOMS: atom_id res chain seq x y z
N MET A 1 14.44 -3.26 -6.29
CA MET A 1 14.57 -4.07 -5.05
C MET A 1 13.17 -4.31 -4.49
N LEU A 2 12.88 -5.41 -3.77
CA LEU A 2 11.58 -5.54 -3.10
C LEU A 2 11.46 -4.44 -2.03
N ASP A 3 10.47 -3.57 -2.18
CA ASP A 3 10.22 -2.47 -1.26
C ASP A 3 9.30 -2.93 -0.13
N HIS A 4 8.11 -3.41 -0.47
CA HIS A 4 7.19 -3.89 0.55
C HIS A 4 6.19 -4.92 0.05
N LEU A 5 5.62 -5.61 1.02
CA LEU A 5 4.45 -6.47 0.88
C LEU A 5 3.23 -5.71 1.42
N VAL A 6 2.09 -5.79 0.74
CA VAL A 6 0.85 -5.13 1.17
C VAL A 6 -0.11 -6.16 1.73
N TYR A 7 -0.40 -6.05 3.03
CA TYR A 7 -1.33 -6.88 3.78
C TYR A 7 -2.59 -6.10 4.11
N ALA A 8 -3.65 -6.35 3.36
CA ALA A 8 -4.93 -5.68 3.55
C ALA A 8 -5.71 -6.34 4.67
N VAL A 9 -6.29 -5.54 5.57
CA VAL A 9 -7.03 -6.00 6.74
C VAL A 9 -8.35 -5.24 6.92
N PRO A 10 -9.39 -5.86 7.50
CA PRO A 10 -10.65 -5.15 7.79
C PRO A 10 -10.54 -4.13 8.92
N ASP A 11 -9.66 -4.38 9.89
CA ASP A 11 -9.45 -3.57 11.09
C ASP A 11 -7.94 -3.47 11.37
N LEU A 12 -7.41 -2.26 11.32
CA LEU A 12 -5.97 -2.04 11.46
C LEU A 12 -5.48 -2.31 12.89
N GLU A 13 -6.18 -1.81 13.90
CA GLU A 13 -5.75 -1.93 15.30
C GLU A 13 -5.72 -3.40 15.73
N ARG A 14 -6.80 -4.13 15.40
CA ARG A 14 -6.87 -5.56 15.66
C ARG A 14 -5.75 -6.33 14.96
N ALA A 15 -5.46 -6.01 13.70
CA ALA A 15 -4.40 -6.68 12.96
C ALA A 15 -3.01 -6.39 13.53
N VAL A 16 -2.76 -5.15 13.98
CA VAL A 16 -1.49 -4.78 14.65
C VAL A 16 -1.30 -5.59 15.93
N ASP A 17 -2.35 -5.73 16.75
CA ASP A 17 -2.30 -6.52 17.99
C ASP A 17 -2.08 -8.01 17.70
N GLU A 18 -2.78 -8.56 16.69
CA GLU A 18 -2.62 -9.96 16.28
C GLU A 18 -1.21 -10.25 15.73
N ILE A 19 -0.63 -9.32 14.96
CA ILE A 19 0.75 -9.44 14.45
C ILE A 19 1.74 -9.39 15.62
N GLU A 20 1.62 -8.41 16.53
CA GLU A 20 2.51 -8.30 17.69
C GLU A 20 2.49 -9.59 18.53
N HIS A 21 1.30 -10.15 18.76
CA HIS A 21 1.17 -11.41 19.48
C HIS A 21 1.84 -12.60 18.76
N GLN A 22 1.78 -12.64 17.43
CA GLN A 22 2.34 -13.75 16.64
C GLN A 22 3.85 -13.67 16.45
N VAL A 23 4.40 -12.47 16.23
CA VAL A 23 5.82 -12.29 15.86
C VAL A 23 6.65 -11.57 16.91
N GLY A 24 6.03 -11.06 17.99
CA GLY A 24 6.70 -10.39 19.10
C GLY A 24 7.16 -8.95 18.80
N VAL A 25 6.76 -8.39 17.66
CA VAL A 25 7.11 -7.02 17.25
C VAL A 25 5.85 -6.31 16.78
N ARG A 26 5.58 -5.14 17.36
CA ARG A 26 4.44 -4.30 16.99
C ARG A 26 4.71 -3.52 15.70
N PRO A 27 3.85 -3.61 14.68
CA PRO A 27 3.87 -2.66 13.57
C PRO A 27 3.72 -1.22 14.09
N ALA A 28 4.56 -0.31 13.62
CA ALA A 28 4.49 1.10 13.98
C ALA A 28 3.40 1.81 13.17
N SER A 29 2.69 2.78 13.77
CA SER A 29 1.72 3.60 13.04
C SER A 29 2.39 4.31 11.86
N GLY A 30 1.88 4.11 10.65
CA GLY A 30 2.43 4.71 9.43
C GLY A 30 1.75 6.03 9.08
N GLY A 31 0.43 6.11 9.22
CA GLY A 31 -0.37 7.31 9.01
C GLY A 31 -1.59 7.09 8.12
N THR A 32 -2.19 8.19 7.66
CA THR A 32 -3.34 8.18 6.74
C THR A 32 -2.88 8.60 5.35
N HIS A 33 -3.23 7.80 4.34
CA HIS A 33 -2.89 8.10 2.96
C HIS A 33 -3.60 9.36 2.45
N ALA A 34 -2.95 10.04 1.51
CA ALA A 34 -3.52 11.17 0.79
C ALA A 34 -4.88 10.77 0.19
N GLY A 35 -5.91 11.58 0.47
CA GLY A 35 -7.31 11.27 0.14
C GLY A 35 -8.13 10.72 1.32
N GLY A 36 -7.51 10.37 2.44
CA GLY A 36 -8.21 10.09 3.70
C GLY A 36 -9.01 8.78 3.75
N LEU A 37 -8.83 7.91 2.76
CA LEU A 37 -9.62 6.68 2.64
C LEU A 37 -8.99 5.48 3.32
N THR A 38 -7.66 5.42 3.38
CA THR A 38 -6.91 4.31 3.96
C THR A 38 -5.85 4.81 4.93
N HIS A 39 -5.54 3.99 5.93
CA HIS A 39 -4.46 4.20 6.87
C HIS A 39 -3.62 2.93 6.99
N ASN A 40 -2.39 3.05 7.49
CA ASN A 40 -1.50 1.91 7.60
C ASN A 40 -0.68 1.86 8.90
N ALA A 41 -0.12 0.68 9.13
CA ALA A 41 0.95 0.42 10.07
C ALA A 41 2.06 -0.37 9.37
N LEU A 42 3.30 -0.14 9.79
CA LEU A 42 4.49 -0.62 9.10
C LEU A 42 5.31 -1.52 10.02
N LEU A 43 5.68 -2.70 9.53
CA LEU A 43 6.60 -3.61 10.21
C LEU A 43 7.84 -3.82 9.35
N SER A 44 9.01 -3.43 9.87
CA SER A 44 10.29 -3.67 9.17
C SER A 44 10.56 -5.17 9.03
N LEU A 45 10.95 -5.59 7.82
CA LEU A 45 11.41 -6.95 7.48
C LEU A 45 12.92 -6.98 7.19
N GLY A 46 13.62 -5.89 7.46
CA GLY A 46 15.01 -5.68 7.12
C GLY A 46 15.31 -4.20 6.85
N THR A 47 16.49 -3.92 6.32
CA THR A 47 16.98 -2.54 6.16
C THR A 47 16.19 -1.72 5.13
N ALA A 48 15.66 -2.36 4.09
CA ALA A 48 15.01 -1.68 2.97
C ALA A 48 13.65 -2.30 2.59
N THR A 49 13.13 -3.23 3.41
CA THR A 49 11.88 -3.92 3.12
C THR A 49 10.95 -3.92 4.33
N TYR A 50 9.66 -3.75 4.11
CA TYR A 50 8.65 -3.76 5.17
C TYR A 50 7.35 -4.46 4.76
N LEU A 51 6.55 -4.83 5.76
CA LEU A 51 5.16 -5.20 5.60
C LEU A 51 4.30 -3.95 5.85
N GLU A 52 3.52 -3.55 4.85
CA GLU A 52 2.47 -2.55 5.00
C GLU A 52 1.17 -3.25 5.40
N VAL A 53 0.69 -3.00 6.61
CA VAL A 53 -0.65 -3.39 7.05
C VAL A 53 -1.58 -2.24 6.74
N ILE A 54 -2.53 -2.43 5.81
CA ILE A 54 -3.40 -1.36 5.32
C ILE A 54 -4.87 -1.69 5.57
N ALA A 55 -5.62 -0.69 6.02
CA ALA A 55 -7.07 -0.78 6.18
C ALA A 55 -7.78 0.49 5.71
N ARG A 56 -9.11 0.40 5.57
CA ARG A 56 -9.96 1.57 5.38
C ARG A 56 -9.99 2.40 6.67
N VAL A 57 -9.91 3.73 6.54
CA VAL A 57 -10.15 4.64 7.67
C VAL A 57 -11.60 4.47 8.17
N PRO A 58 -11.84 4.17 9.45
CA PRO A 58 -13.19 4.00 9.98
C PRO A 58 -14.08 5.21 9.71
N GLY A 59 -15.25 4.97 9.11
CA GLY A 59 -16.23 6.02 8.80
C GLY A 59 -15.90 6.90 7.59
N SER A 60 -14.83 6.65 6.84
CA SER A 60 -14.56 7.39 5.61
C SER A 60 -15.66 7.16 4.57
N GLU A 61 -16.12 8.22 3.90
CA GLU A 61 -17.03 8.09 2.77
C GLU A 61 -16.21 7.97 1.48
N ALA A 62 -16.43 6.89 0.72
CA ALA A 62 -15.71 6.60 -0.52
C ALA A 62 -16.72 6.33 -1.65
N PRO A 63 -16.53 6.89 -2.85
CA PRO A 63 -17.27 6.43 -4.02
C PRO A 63 -17.08 4.93 -4.24
N SER A 64 -18.08 4.25 -4.80
CA SER A 64 -17.97 2.82 -5.13
C SER A 64 -16.74 2.55 -6.00
N GLY A 65 -15.87 1.65 -5.53
CA GLY A 65 -14.63 1.28 -6.23
C GLY A 65 -13.44 2.21 -6.00
N ALA A 66 -13.57 3.22 -5.15
CA ALA A 66 -12.46 4.13 -4.84
C ALA A 66 -11.41 3.51 -3.88
N LEU A 67 -11.81 2.52 -3.07
CA LEU A 67 -10.90 1.84 -2.17
C LEU A 67 -10.00 0.86 -2.92
N PRO A 68 -8.67 0.94 -2.76
CA PRO A 68 -7.75 0.02 -3.41
C PRO A 68 -7.87 -1.39 -2.83
N PHE A 69 -7.32 -2.37 -3.54
CA PHE A 69 -7.15 -3.75 -3.07
C PHE A 69 -8.44 -4.49 -2.66
N GLY A 70 -9.60 -3.98 -3.09
CA GLY A 70 -10.90 -4.55 -2.70
C GLY A 70 -11.23 -4.33 -1.22
N LEU A 71 -10.63 -3.32 -0.56
CA LEU A 71 -10.88 -3.01 0.85
C LEU A 71 -12.36 -2.75 1.17
N GLU A 72 -13.16 -2.31 0.19
CA GLU A 72 -14.61 -2.10 0.35
C GLU A 72 -15.36 -3.37 0.77
N THR A 73 -14.93 -4.54 0.29
CA THR A 73 -15.63 -5.81 0.51
C THR A 73 -14.79 -6.84 1.26
N LEU A 74 -13.61 -6.43 1.74
CA LEU A 74 -12.68 -7.29 2.45
C LEU A 74 -13.26 -7.72 3.81
N ARG A 75 -13.37 -9.04 4.02
CA ARG A 75 -13.88 -9.61 5.27
C ARG A 75 -12.81 -10.26 6.13
N GLU A 76 -11.69 -10.64 5.51
CA GLU A 76 -10.60 -11.34 6.16
C GLU A 76 -9.26 -10.77 5.68
N PRO A 77 -8.23 -10.76 6.54
CA PRO A 77 -6.89 -10.33 6.17
C PRO A 77 -6.30 -11.13 5.00
N ARG A 78 -5.58 -10.47 4.08
CA ARG A 78 -4.88 -11.15 2.98
C ARG A 78 -3.71 -10.34 2.43
N LEU A 79 -2.70 -11.03 1.94
CA LEU A 79 -1.65 -10.42 1.13
C LEU A 79 -2.22 -10.08 -0.26
N VAL A 80 -2.24 -8.80 -0.61
CA VAL A 80 -2.94 -8.31 -1.82
C VAL A 80 -2.00 -7.95 -2.96
N THR A 81 -0.78 -7.50 -2.65
CA THR A 81 0.24 -7.17 -3.66
C THR A 81 1.62 -7.00 -3.01
N TRP A 82 2.60 -6.64 -3.84
CA TRP A 82 3.93 -6.22 -3.46
C TRP A 82 4.37 -5.04 -4.33
N ALA A 83 5.38 -4.29 -3.88
CA ALA A 83 5.96 -3.18 -4.62
C ALA A 83 7.48 -3.35 -4.78
N VAL A 84 8.03 -2.80 -5.85
CA VAL A 84 9.47 -2.75 -6.10
C VAL A 84 9.91 -1.31 -6.21
N ALA A 85 10.94 -0.96 -5.44
CA ALA A 85 11.61 0.32 -5.52
C ALA A 85 12.52 0.37 -6.75
N VAL A 86 12.50 1.54 -7.40
CA VAL A 86 13.34 1.91 -8.53
C VAL A 86 13.92 3.30 -8.28
N ASP A 87 15.14 3.55 -8.76
CA ASP A 87 15.82 4.84 -8.54
C ASP A 87 15.25 5.96 -9.44
N ASP A 88 14.73 5.59 -10.61
CA ASP A 88 14.16 6.48 -11.63
C ASP A 88 12.92 5.78 -12.20
N ILE A 89 11.73 6.28 -11.83
CA ILE A 89 10.46 5.64 -12.17
C ILE A 89 10.03 6.01 -13.58
N GLU A 90 10.34 7.22 -14.04
CA GLU A 90 10.06 7.69 -15.39
C GLU A 90 10.83 6.86 -16.41
N GLN A 91 12.14 6.70 -16.23
CA GLN A 91 12.96 5.84 -17.07
C GLN A 91 12.41 4.42 -17.10
N ARG A 92 11.98 3.88 -15.94
CA ARG A 92 11.48 2.51 -15.88
C ARG A 92 10.15 2.33 -16.61
N VAL A 93 9.27 3.32 -16.56
CA VAL A 93 8.01 3.34 -17.31
C VAL A 93 8.28 3.43 -18.82
N GLU A 94 9.22 4.29 -19.24
CA GLU A 94 9.61 4.41 -20.65
C GLU A 94 10.18 3.10 -21.19
N GLU A 95 11.12 2.47 -20.48
CA GLU A 95 11.70 1.18 -20.84
C GLU A 95 10.64 0.08 -20.95
N ALA A 96 9.72 0.02 -20.00
CA ALA A 96 8.62 -0.94 -20.02
C ALA A 96 7.73 -0.76 -21.26
N ARG A 97 7.35 0.48 -21.57
CA ARG A 97 6.52 0.81 -22.75
C ARG A 97 7.25 0.51 -24.05
N ALA A 98 8.55 0.83 -24.14
CA ALA A 98 9.39 0.49 -25.29
C ALA A 98 9.52 -1.04 -25.49
N ALA A 99 9.47 -1.81 -24.41
CA ALA A 99 9.41 -3.27 -24.45
C ALA A 99 7.99 -3.84 -24.71
N GLY A 100 6.99 -2.99 -24.96
CA GLY A 100 5.61 -3.38 -25.26
C GLY A 100 4.74 -3.68 -24.05
N TYR A 101 5.21 -3.40 -22.83
CA TYR A 101 4.41 -3.52 -21.61
C TYR A 101 3.93 -2.15 -21.14
N ASP A 102 2.61 -2.00 -20.96
CA ASP A 102 2.03 -0.79 -20.39
C ASP A 102 1.81 -0.97 -18.87
N PRO A 103 2.65 -0.34 -18.02
CA PRO A 103 2.53 -0.43 -16.57
C PRO A 103 1.36 0.40 -16.01
N GLY A 104 0.75 1.28 -16.82
CA GLY A 104 -0.26 2.24 -16.41
C GLY A 104 0.31 3.65 -16.24
N GLU A 105 -0.52 4.53 -15.69
CA GLU A 105 -0.16 5.92 -15.45
C GLU A 105 0.58 6.08 -14.13
N MET A 106 1.51 7.03 -14.10
CA MET A 106 2.18 7.42 -12.87
C MET A 106 1.23 8.22 -11.98
N ILE A 107 1.21 7.88 -10.71
CA ILE A 107 0.31 8.43 -9.70
C ILE A 107 1.17 8.98 -8.56
N ALA A 108 0.92 10.24 -8.21
CA ALA A 108 1.46 10.80 -6.99
C ALA A 108 0.71 10.23 -5.78
N GLY A 109 1.46 9.62 -4.88
CA GLY A 109 0.98 9.13 -3.59
C GLY A 109 1.56 9.97 -2.46
N GLY A 110 1.02 9.76 -1.26
CA GLY A 110 1.53 10.41 -0.08
C GLY A 110 0.79 9.97 1.17
N ARG A 111 1.34 10.30 2.33
CA ARG A 111 0.63 10.19 3.61
C ARG A 111 1.03 11.30 4.55
N ASP A 112 0.09 11.67 5.40
CA ASP A 112 0.33 12.57 6.52
C ASP A 112 0.86 11.75 7.70
N LEU A 113 1.96 12.22 8.29
CA LEU A 113 2.61 11.60 9.43
C LEU A 113 2.02 12.14 10.76
N PRO A 114 2.13 11.39 11.87
CA PRO A 114 1.58 11.83 13.16
C PRO A 114 2.15 13.16 13.69
N ASP A 115 3.33 13.57 13.22
CA ASP A 115 3.97 14.83 13.58
C ASP A 115 3.52 16.04 12.72
N GLY A 116 2.59 15.81 11.78
CA GLY A 116 2.04 16.83 10.88
C GLY A 116 2.88 17.08 9.63
N SER A 117 3.99 16.38 9.44
CA SER A 117 4.75 16.40 8.18
C SER A 117 4.09 15.51 7.11
N HIS A 118 4.45 15.71 5.84
CA HIS A 118 3.92 14.94 4.72
C HIS A 118 5.04 14.17 4.02
N LEU A 119 4.81 12.88 3.78
CA LEU A 119 5.68 12.04 2.95
C LEU A 119 5.01 11.83 1.60
N GLY A 120 5.67 12.24 0.52
CA GLY A 120 5.21 12.02 -0.86
C GLY A 120 6.03 10.93 -1.56
N TRP A 121 5.41 10.27 -2.54
CA TRP A 121 6.06 9.31 -3.44
C TRP A 121 5.36 9.27 -4.80
N GLU A 122 5.97 8.59 -5.75
CA GLU A 122 5.39 8.27 -7.05
C GLU A 122 5.26 6.75 -7.19
N LEU A 123 4.19 6.31 -7.83
CA LEU A 123 3.96 4.90 -8.09
C LEU A 123 3.31 4.72 -9.47
N VAL A 124 3.57 3.56 -10.08
CA VAL A 124 2.86 3.13 -11.28
C VAL A 124 2.21 1.79 -10.99
N VAL A 125 0.90 1.70 -11.20
CA VAL A 125 0.14 0.48 -11.01
C VAL A 125 -0.90 0.36 -12.10
N ARG A 126 -0.97 -0.83 -12.70
CA ARG A 126 -1.97 -1.12 -13.70
C ARG A 126 -3.33 -1.24 -13.00
N GLN A 127 -4.26 -0.35 -13.36
CA GLN A 127 -5.62 -0.30 -12.77
C GLN A 127 -6.47 -1.56 -13.04
N LYS A 128 -6.04 -2.42 -13.99
CA LYS A 128 -6.60 -3.75 -14.23
C LYS A 128 -5.48 -4.78 -14.18
N PRO A 129 -5.64 -5.93 -13.51
CA PRO A 129 -4.65 -6.99 -13.58
C PRO A 129 -4.42 -7.42 -15.02
N ALA A 130 -3.18 -7.77 -15.37
CA ALA A 130 -2.93 -8.57 -16.55
C ALA A 130 -3.27 -10.04 -16.21
N GLY A 131 -4.55 -10.41 -16.37
CA GLY A 131 -5.02 -11.79 -16.22
C GLY A 131 -6.10 -12.00 -15.17
N ASP A 132 -6.74 -13.17 -15.25
CA ASP A 132 -7.99 -13.55 -14.57
C ASP A 132 -7.77 -14.07 -13.14
N GLY A 133 -6.73 -13.59 -12.45
CA GLY A 133 -6.27 -14.08 -11.14
C GLY A 133 -6.80 -13.31 -9.95
#